data_AF-A0A7C4FFN0-F1
#
_entry.id   AF-A0A7C4FFN0-F1
#
_cell.length_a   1.000
_cell.length_b   1.000
_cell.length_c   1.000
_cell.angle_alpha   90.00
_cell.angle_beta   90.00
_cell.angle_gamma   90.00
#
_symmetry.space_group_name_H-M   'P 1'
#
loop_
_entity.id
_entity.type
_entity.pdbx_description
1 polymer ?
#
loop_
_entity_poly.entity_id
_entity_poly.type
_entity_poly.pdbx_seq_one_letter_code
_entity_poly.pdbx_strand_id
1 'polypeptide(L)'
;MTLEYWLYGDIPPGPIRASVLTDIKTLPDIFKRFKNRLFAIGSQITKLSELTSPDLIDRVVSIALSLGAWISTSSPAIVKALDARGVKSYEIAFPLELARKISKKSAELVILIGYPYAYEWLILNYLKHYTPNVKTLTLEPYAQPNATWTLASLPLSLWYKNMCSLEEMLKKGVQTL
;
A
#
# COMPACT_ATOMS: atom_id res chain seq x y z
N MET A 1 -8.39 -15.85 11.45
CA MET A 1 -9.72 -15.33 11.07
C MET A 1 -9.85 -15.40 9.56
N THR A 2 -10.84 -16.12 9.06
CA THR A 2 -11.16 -16.17 7.62
C THR A 2 -11.82 -14.85 7.25
N LEU A 3 -11.36 -14.20 6.18
CA LEU A 3 -11.97 -12.94 5.72
C LEU A 3 -13.31 -13.26 5.04
N GLU A 4 -14.42 -12.74 5.56
CA GLU A 4 -15.73 -12.83 4.92
C GLU A 4 -15.95 -11.63 4.01
N TYR A 5 -15.99 -11.88 2.70
CA TYR A 5 -15.97 -10.85 1.67
C TYR A 5 -17.34 -10.23 1.37
N TRP A 6 -18.44 -10.75 1.92
CA TRP A 6 -19.80 -10.29 1.60
C TRP A 6 -20.32 -9.17 2.51
N LEU A 7 -19.56 -8.76 3.54
CA LEU A 7 -20.05 -7.79 4.54
C LEU A 7 -20.34 -6.39 3.95
N TYR A 8 -19.65 -6.02 2.87
CA TYR A 8 -19.77 -4.70 2.21
C TYR A 8 -20.48 -4.74 0.85
N GLY A 9 -21.07 -5.87 0.47
CA GLY A 9 -21.64 -6.05 -0.88
C GLY A 9 -20.57 -6.22 -1.97
N ASP A 10 -19.36 -6.61 -1.59
CA ASP A 10 -18.28 -6.83 -2.54
C ASP A 10 -18.62 -8.03 -3.45
N ILE A 11 -18.29 -7.90 -4.73
CA ILE A 11 -18.26 -9.06 -5.62
C ILE A 11 -17.22 -10.02 -5.05
N PRO A 12 -17.57 -11.28 -4.73
CA PRO A 12 -16.63 -12.24 -4.17
C PRO A 12 -15.38 -12.29 -5.05
N PRO A 13 -14.16 -12.30 -4.48
CA PRO A 13 -12.92 -12.30 -5.26
C PRO A 13 -12.73 -13.54 -6.16
N GLY A 14 -13.71 -14.43 -6.22
CA GLY A 14 -13.61 -15.71 -6.88
C GLY A 14 -12.61 -16.63 -6.16
N PRO A 15 -12.06 -17.65 -6.86
CA PRO A 15 -11.15 -18.61 -6.24
C PRO A 15 -9.78 -18.02 -5.88
N ILE A 16 -9.37 -16.94 -6.55
CA ILE A 16 -8.09 -16.26 -6.30
C ILE A 16 -8.36 -15.15 -5.28
N ARG A 17 -7.87 -15.29 -4.05
CA ARG A 17 -8.09 -14.32 -2.97
C ARG A 17 -6.78 -13.96 -2.27
N ALA A 18 -6.76 -12.78 -1.67
CA ALA A 18 -5.62 -12.30 -0.90
C ALA A 18 -5.29 -13.22 0.28
N SER A 19 -4.00 -13.41 0.53
CA SER A 19 -3.51 -13.97 1.78
C SER A 19 -3.51 -12.90 2.86
N VAL A 20 -4.21 -13.15 3.96
CA VAL A 20 -4.36 -12.19 5.05
C VAL A 20 -3.15 -12.28 5.97
N LEU A 21 -2.43 -11.19 6.08
CA LEU A 21 -1.30 -11.04 6.99
C LEU A 21 -1.81 -10.49 8.32
N THR A 22 -1.71 -11.31 9.37
CA THR A 22 -2.11 -10.93 10.72
C THR A 22 -1.00 -10.23 11.49
N ASP A 23 0.27 -10.53 11.15
CA ASP A 23 1.44 -9.96 11.81
C ASP A 23 2.19 -9.05 10.84
N ILE A 24 2.49 -7.82 11.28
CA ILE A 24 3.25 -6.84 10.51
C ILE A 24 4.72 -7.30 10.32
N LYS A 25 5.21 -8.19 11.19
CA LYS A 25 6.59 -8.68 11.18
C LYS A 25 6.97 -9.46 9.93
N THR A 26 5.99 -9.97 9.16
CA THR A 26 6.26 -10.68 7.91
C THR A 26 6.52 -9.74 6.73
N LEU A 27 6.17 -8.45 6.85
CA LEU A 27 6.32 -7.49 5.75
C LEU A 27 7.77 -7.25 5.32
N PRO A 28 8.75 -7.08 6.23
CA PRO A 28 10.15 -6.92 5.82
C PRO A 28 10.67 -8.07 4.95
N ASP A 29 10.26 -9.31 5.24
CA ASP A 29 10.66 -10.48 4.45
C ASP A 29 10.01 -10.47 3.07
N ILE A 30 8.77 -9.99 2.96
CA ILE A 30 8.12 -9.75 1.67
C ILE A 30 8.91 -8.69 0.91
N PHE A 31 9.24 -7.56 1.53
CA PHE A 31 9.96 -6.46 0.89
C PHE A 31 11.35 -6.85 0.40
N LYS A 32 12.07 -7.71 1.12
CA LYS A 32 13.39 -8.21 0.72
C LYS A 32 13.36 -9.09 -0.54
N ARG A 33 12.23 -9.74 -0.83
CA ARG A 33 12.09 -10.64 -1.99
C ARG A 33 11.99 -9.90 -3.32
N PHE A 34 11.57 -8.63 -3.30
CA PHE A 34 11.26 -7.87 -4.51
C PHE A 34 12.22 -6.69 -4.66
N LYS A 35 12.91 -6.62 -5.81
CA LYS A 35 13.85 -5.53 -6.08
C LYS A 35 13.12 -4.29 -6.58
N ASN A 36 12.22 -4.48 -7.55
CA ASN A 36 11.48 -3.40 -8.19
C ASN A 36 10.12 -3.20 -7.53
N ARG A 37 10.05 -2.20 -6.64
CA ARG A 37 8.88 -1.89 -5.81
C ARG A 37 8.27 -0.56 -6.24
N LEU A 38 6.94 -0.55 -6.39
CA LEU A 38 6.14 0.66 -6.61
C LEU A 38 5.27 0.88 -5.38
N PHE A 39 5.31 2.10 -4.84
CA PHE A 39 4.52 2.48 -3.68
C PHE A 39 3.44 3.49 -4.12
N ALA A 40 2.21 3.03 -4.21
CA ALA A 40 1.05 3.78 -4.65
C ALA A 40 0.30 4.38 -3.45
N ILE A 41 0.18 5.70 -3.40
CA ILE A 41 -0.44 6.45 -2.31
C ILE A 41 -1.66 7.21 -2.83
N GLY A 42 -2.84 6.86 -2.36
CA GLY A 42 -4.08 7.51 -2.74
C GLY A 42 -4.37 8.80 -1.96
N SER A 43 -5.40 9.53 -2.41
CA SER A 43 -5.84 10.80 -1.80
C SER A 43 -6.58 10.65 -0.47
N GLN A 44 -7.10 9.46 -0.13
CA GLN A 44 -7.74 9.23 1.17
C GLN A 44 -6.75 9.17 2.33
N ILE A 45 -5.43 9.19 2.08
CA ILE A 45 -4.44 9.26 3.14
C ILE A 45 -4.62 10.50 4.04
N THR A 46 -5.12 11.62 3.49
CA THR A 46 -5.42 12.82 4.26
C THR A 46 -6.55 12.57 5.26
N LYS A 47 -7.64 11.92 4.83
CA LYS A 47 -8.74 11.54 5.73
C LYS A 47 -8.29 10.55 6.80
N LEU A 48 -7.45 9.58 6.43
CA LEU A 48 -6.86 8.64 7.39
C LEU A 48 -5.99 9.37 8.42
N SER A 49 -5.24 10.40 8.01
CA SER A 49 -4.42 11.19 8.94
C SER A 49 -5.26 12.01 9.92
N GLU A 50 -6.40 12.56 9.49
CA GLU A 50 -7.34 13.27 10.37
C GLU A 50 -7.98 12.34 11.40
N LEU A 51 -8.24 11.08 11.02
CA LEU A 51 -8.89 10.09 11.89
C LEU A 51 -7.94 9.35 12.84
N THR A 52 -6.63 9.39 12.58
CA THR A 52 -5.63 8.64 13.36
C THR A 52 -4.65 9.58 14.05
N SER A 53 -3.75 10.16 13.26
CA SER A 53 -2.73 11.09 13.72
C SER A 53 -2.18 11.90 12.53
N PRO A 54 -1.87 13.20 12.72
CA PRO A 54 -1.38 14.07 11.66
C PRO A 54 -0.02 13.64 11.08
N ASP A 55 0.79 12.91 11.84
CA ASP A 55 2.11 12.42 11.41
C ASP A 55 2.05 11.20 10.47
N LEU A 56 0.85 10.65 10.20
CA LEU A 56 0.67 9.51 9.30
C LEU A 56 1.28 9.78 7.91
N ILE A 57 1.09 11.00 7.38
CA ILE A 57 1.61 11.39 6.06
C ILE A 57 3.14 11.29 6.05
N ASP A 58 3.78 11.88 7.04
CA ASP A 58 5.24 11.87 7.17
C ASP A 58 5.80 10.46 7.35
N ARG A 59 5.05 9.62 8.06
CA ARG A 59 5.37 8.22 8.32
C ARG A 59 5.27 7.36 7.08
N VAL A 60 4.18 7.46 6.32
CA VAL A 60 4.00 6.73 5.06
C VAL A 60 5.08 7.13 4.05
N VAL A 61 5.42 8.43 3.96
CA VAL A 61 6.54 8.88 3.13
C VAL A 61 7.86 8.28 3.63
N SER A 62 8.11 8.24 4.94
CA SER A 62 9.33 7.60 5.47
C SER A 62 9.40 6.11 5.16
N ILE A 63 8.28 5.39 5.22
CA ILE A 63 8.19 3.97 4.86
C ILE A 63 8.55 3.79 3.38
N ALA A 64 7.91 4.57 2.49
CA ALA A 64 8.15 4.49 1.06
C ALA A 64 9.62 4.76 0.68
N LEU A 65 10.23 5.77 1.30
CA LEU A 65 11.65 6.10 1.12
C LEU A 65 12.59 5.01 1.65
N SER A 66 12.28 4.44 2.83
CA SER A 66 13.08 3.35 3.41
C SER A 66 13.06 2.09 2.55
N LEU A 67 12.00 1.89 1.78
CA LEU A 67 11.89 0.79 0.84
C LEU A 67 12.64 1.05 -0.48
N GLY A 68 13.11 2.27 -0.74
CA GLY A 68 13.66 2.65 -2.04
C GLY A 68 12.67 2.43 -3.19
N ALA A 69 11.37 2.51 -2.89
CA ALA A 69 10.31 2.25 -3.86
C ALA A 69 10.06 3.49 -4.72
N TRP A 70 9.66 3.28 -5.97
CA TRP A 70 9.19 4.37 -6.81
C TRP A 70 7.78 4.78 -6.38
N ILE A 71 7.59 6.06 -6.07
CA ILE A 71 6.36 6.54 -5.45
C ILE A 71 5.40 7.01 -6.53
N SER A 72 4.17 6.53 -6.52
CA SER A 72 3.08 7.08 -7.31
C SER A 72 2.02 7.61 -6.37
N THR A 73 1.58 8.85 -6.57
CA THR A 73 0.61 9.47 -5.66
C THR A 73 -0.47 10.24 -6.41
N SER A 74 -1.68 10.25 -5.87
CA SER A 74 -2.75 11.16 -6.30
C SER A 74 -3.06 12.22 -5.24
N SER A 75 -2.30 12.26 -4.13
CA SER A 75 -2.54 13.15 -3.00
C SER A 75 -1.63 14.39 -3.04
N PRO A 76 -2.18 15.62 -3.08
CA PRO A 76 -1.39 16.85 -3.00
C PRO A 76 -0.58 16.97 -1.70
N ALA A 77 -1.09 16.43 -0.59
CA ALA A 77 -0.40 16.48 0.70
C ALA A 77 0.90 15.66 0.69
N ILE A 78 0.88 14.51 0.01
CA ILE A 78 2.07 13.66 -0.17
C ILE A 78 3.07 14.33 -1.11
N VAL A 79 2.60 14.95 -2.21
CA VAL A 79 3.46 15.71 -3.13
C VAL A 79 4.21 16.80 -2.36
N LYS A 80 3.49 17.61 -1.57
CA LYS A 80 4.10 18.65 -0.73
C LYS A 80 5.13 18.09 0.25
N ALA A 81 4.84 16.95 0.89
CA ALA A 81 5.77 16.30 1.82
C ALA A 81 7.03 15.75 1.11
N LEU A 82 6.90 15.24 -0.11
CA LEU A 82 8.02 14.76 -0.92
C LEU A 82 8.89 15.90 -1.43
N ASP A 83 8.27 16.97 -1.91
CA ASP A 83 8.97 18.18 -2.40
C ASP A 83 9.75 18.86 -1.25
N ALA A 84 9.14 18.96 -0.07
CA ALA A 84 9.82 19.50 1.12
C ALA A 84 11.05 18.69 1.54
N ARG A 85 11.10 17.39 1.20
CA ARG A 85 12.23 16.49 1.46
C ARG A 85 13.19 16.38 0.26
N GLY A 86 12.95 17.12 -0.83
CA GLY A 86 13.79 17.10 -2.03
C GLY A 86 13.72 15.80 -2.84
N VAL A 87 12.69 14.98 -2.64
CA VAL A 87 12.55 13.68 -3.30
C VAL A 87 12.02 13.90 -4.73
N LYS A 88 12.82 13.56 -5.74
CA LYS A 88 12.42 13.66 -7.15
C LYS A 88 11.87 12.37 -7.75
N SER A 89 11.94 11.27 -7.02
CA SER A 89 11.57 9.93 -7.48
C SER A 89 10.08 9.61 -7.23
N TYR A 90 9.19 10.52 -7.64
CA TYR A 90 7.76 10.29 -7.58
C TYR A 90 7.06 10.68 -8.89
N GLU A 91 5.86 10.14 -9.07
CA GLU A 91 4.96 10.47 -10.15
C GLU A 91 3.58 10.79 -9.61
N ILE A 92 2.93 11.79 -10.21
CA ILE A 92 1.51 12.05 -9.98
C ILE A 92 0.72 11.21 -10.98
N ALA A 93 -0.09 10.28 -10.48
CA ALA A 93 -0.95 9.43 -11.32
C ALA A 93 -2.31 9.22 -10.67
N PHE A 94 -3.36 9.34 -11.48
CA PHE A 94 -4.71 9.00 -11.04
C PHE A 94 -4.91 7.48 -11.00
N PRO A 95 -5.82 6.96 -10.14
CA PRO A 95 -6.02 5.52 -9.92
C PRO A 95 -6.10 4.65 -11.19
N LEU A 96 -6.88 5.05 -12.19
CA LEU A 96 -7.06 4.29 -13.44
C LEU A 96 -5.83 4.36 -14.35
N GLU A 97 -5.13 5.50 -14.35
CA GLU A 97 -3.89 5.67 -15.10
C GLU A 97 -2.76 4.84 -14.48
N LEU A 98 -2.68 4.83 -13.15
CA LEU A 98 -1.73 4.03 -12.37
C LEU A 98 -1.82 2.55 -12.76
N ALA A 99 -3.02 1.98 -12.81
CA ALA A 99 -3.22 0.57 -13.20
C ALA A 99 -2.61 0.26 -14.58
N ARG A 100 -2.79 1.15 -15.57
CA ARG A 100 -2.22 1.03 -16.91
C ARG A 100 -0.72 1.26 -16.97
N LYS A 101 -0.17 2.05 -16.04
CA LYS A 101 1.27 2.34 -15.96
C LYS A 101 2.06 1.26 -15.23
N ILE A 102 1.47 0.64 -14.21
CA ILE A 102 2.08 -0.48 -13.47
C ILE A 102 2.49 -1.60 -14.42
N SER A 103 1.62 -1.96 -15.37
CA SER A 103 1.92 -3.00 -16.38
C SER A 103 3.14 -2.67 -17.25
N LYS A 104 3.48 -1.39 -17.41
CA LYS A 104 4.62 -0.91 -18.20
C LYS A 104 5.90 -0.71 -17.39
N LYS A 105 5.80 -0.54 -16.07
CA LYS A 105 6.91 -0.13 -15.20
C LYS A 105 7.78 -1.30 -14.70
N SER A 106 7.52 -2.54 -15.15
CA SER A 106 8.25 -3.75 -14.71
C SER A 106 8.36 -3.88 -13.19
N ALA A 107 7.35 -3.39 -12.46
CA ALA A 107 7.28 -3.53 -11.01
C ALA A 107 6.94 -4.98 -10.66
N GLU A 108 7.68 -5.57 -9.73
CA GLU A 108 7.41 -6.94 -9.26
C GLU A 108 6.45 -6.91 -8.06
N LEU A 109 6.52 -5.84 -7.27
CA LEU A 109 5.64 -5.60 -6.13
C LEU A 109 5.05 -4.18 -6.20
N VAL A 110 3.72 -4.11 -6.09
CA VAL A 110 2.97 -2.86 -5.90
C VAL A 110 2.41 -2.84 -4.50
N ILE A 111 2.69 -1.77 -3.76
CA ILE A 111 2.21 -1.52 -2.41
C ILE A 111 1.17 -0.40 -2.49
N LEU A 112 -0.04 -0.63 -1.99
CA LEU A 112 -1.13 0.36 -2.03
C LEU A 112 -1.54 0.80 -0.62
N ILE A 113 -1.83 2.10 -0.49
CA ILE A 113 -2.36 2.71 0.74
C ILE A 113 -3.10 4.03 0.43
N GLY A 114 -4.13 4.36 1.21
CA GLY A 114 -4.85 5.62 1.15
C GLY A 114 -5.76 5.76 -0.06
N TYR A 115 -6.25 4.68 -0.66
CA TYR A 115 -7.25 4.77 -1.74
C TYR A 115 -8.68 4.60 -1.21
N PRO A 116 -9.70 5.17 -1.88
CA PRO A 116 -11.07 4.75 -1.64
C PRO A 116 -11.20 3.23 -1.86
N TYR A 117 -11.78 2.52 -0.90
CA TYR A 117 -11.86 1.05 -0.89
C TYR A 117 -12.30 0.47 -2.24
N ALA A 118 -13.41 0.98 -2.80
CA ALA A 118 -13.94 0.51 -4.09
C ALA A 118 -13.01 0.81 -5.28
N TYR A 119 -12.24 1.89 -5.25
CA TYR A 119 -11.32 2.24 -6.33
C TYR A 119 -10.06 1.36 -6.28
N GLU A 120 -9.52 1.15 -5.09
CA GLU A 120 -8.42 0.22 -4.91
C GLU A 120 -8.83 -1.20 -5.29
N TRP A 121 -10.05 -1.61 -4.92
CA TRP A 121 -10.63 -2.89 -5.32
C TRP A 121 -10.61 -3.08 -6.84
N LEU A 122 -10.98 -2.05 -7.61
CA LEU A 122 -10.94 -2.07 -9.09
C LEU A 122 -9.51 -2.14 -9.64
N ILE A 123 -8.58 -1.36 -9.08
CA ILE A 123 -7.16 -1.41 -9.45
C ILE A 123 -6.61 -2.82 -9.23
N LEU A 124 -6.82 -3.36 -8.03
CA LEU A 124 -6.35 -4.69 -7.65
C LEU A 124 -6.97 -5.78 -8.53
N ASN A 125 -8.26 -5.66 -8.86
CA ASN A 125 -8.92 -6.59 -9.76
C ASN A 125 -8.27 -6.59 -11.16
N TYR A 126 -7.99 -5.40 -11.71
CA TYR A 126 -7.24 -5.28 -12.96
C TYR A 126 -5.85 -5.93 -12.87
N LEU A 127 -5.08 -5.60 -11.83
CA LEU A 127 -3.71 -6.11 -11.68
C LEU A 127 -3.68 -7.64 -11.52
N LYS A 128 -4.63 -8.18 -10.76
CA LYS A 128 -4.79 -9.61 -10.51
C LYS A 128 -5.04 -10.41 -11.79
N HIS A 129 -5.82 -9.89 -12.74
CA HIS A 129 -6.18 -10.61 -13.96
C HIS A 129 -5.32 -10.27 -15.18
N TYR A 130 -4.84 -9.03 -15.29
CA TYR A 130 -4.16 -8.54 -16.49
C TYR A 130 -2.66 -8.32 -16.29
N THR A 131 -2.14 -8.40 -15.06
CA THR A 131 -0.70 -8.31 -14.78
C THR A 131 -0.24 -9.42 -13.83
N PRO A 132 -0.28 -10.71 -14.25
CA PRO A 132 -0.07 -11.86 -13.35
C PRO A 132 1.34 -11.91 -12.71
N ASN A 133 2.32 -11.24 -13.33
CA ASN A 133 3.70 -11.17 -12.84
C ASN A 133 3.89 -10.12 -11.72
N VAL A 134 2.90 -9.25 -11.51
CA VAL A 134 2.94 -8.21 -10.47
C VAL A 134 2.26 -8.74 -9.22
N LYS A 135 2.97 -8.72 -8.09
CA LYS A 135 2.38 -8.99 -6.78
C LYS A 135 1.88 -7.70 -6.16
N THR A 136 0.80 -7.80 -5.39
CA THR A 136 0.14 -6.65 -4.76
C THR A 136 0.06 -6.84 -3.26
N LEU A 137 0.46 -5.81 -2.51
CA LEU A 137 0.34 -5.74 -1.06
C LEU A 137 -0.45 -4.48 -0.69
N THR A 138 -1.44 -4.61 0.18
CA THR A 138 -2.19 -3.46 0.69
C THR A 138 -1.85 -3.20 2.16
N LEU A 139 -1.64 -1.93 2.49
CA LEU A 139 -1.37 -1.46 3.85
C LEU A 139 -2.56 -0.70 4.43
N GLU A 140 -3.76 -0.98 3.92
CA GLU A 140 -5.00 -0.37 4.37
C GLU A 140 -5.46 -0.88 5.74
N PRO A 141 -6.27 -0.11 6.49
CA PRO A 141 -6.90 -0.58 7.72
C PRO A 141 -7.98 -1.63 7.48
N TYR A 142 -8.49 -1.72 6.24
CA TYR A 142 -9.47 -2.71 5.82
C TYR A 142 -8.85 -3.68 4.83
N ALA A 143 -9.13 -4.96 5.00
CA ALA A 143 -8.54 -5.98 4.17
C ALA A 143 -9.08 -5.92 2.72
N GLN A 144 -8.17 -6.02 1.76
CA GLN A 144 -8.45 -5.94 0.33
C GLN A 144 -8.40 -7.33 -0.33
N PRO A 145 -9.54 -7.88 -0.77
CA PRO A 145 -9.63 -9.26 -1.22
C PRO A 145 -8.91 -9.57 -2.54
N ASN A 146 -8.76 -8.57 -3.40
CA ASN A 146 -8.15 -8.70 -4.72
C ASN A 146 -6.63 -8.52 -4.71
N ALA A 147 -6.02 -8.26 -3.55
CA ALA A 147 -4.57 -8.21 -3.41
C ALA A 147 -3.93 -9.62 -3.46
N THR A 148 -2.61 -9.69 -3.59
CA THR A 148 -1.86 -10.93 -3.29
C THR A 148 -1.77 -11.11 -1.78
N TRP A 149 -1.44 -10.02 -1.08
CA TRP A 149 -1.41 -9.93 0.37
C TRP A 149 -2.17 -8.71 0.85
N THR A 150 -2.89 -8.86 1.95
CA THR A 150 -3.56 -7.76 2.63
C THR A 150 -3.33 -7.86 4.12
N LEU A 151 -3.22 -6.73 4.81
CA LEU A 151 -3.33 -6.73 6.27
C LEU A 151 -4.73 -7.19 6.68
N ALA A 152 -4.83 -7.80 7.86
CA ALA A 152 -6.11 -8.05 8.49
C ALA A 152 -6.84 -6.72 8.75
N SER A 153 -8.17 -6.72 8.67
CA SER A 153 -8.97 -5.56 9.06
C SER A 153 -8.79 -5.30 10.55
N LEU A 154 -8.36 -4.09 10.90
CA LEU A 154 -8.08 -3.71 12.29
C LEU A 154 -8.73 -2.36 12.61
N PRO A 155 -9.08 -2.10 13.88
CA PRO A 155 -9.44 -0.76 14.32
C PRO A 155 -8.33 0.24 13.96
N LEU A 156 -8.70 1.45 13.54
CA LEU A 156 -7.76 2.47 13.05
C LEU A 156 -6.60 2.73 14.02
N SER A 157 -6.86 2.73 15.33
CA SER A 157 -5.82 2.91 16.35
C SER A 157 -4.78 1.79 16.38
N LEU A 158 -5.20 0.55 16.16
CA LEU A 158 -4.31 -0.61 16.11
C LEU A 158 -3.58 -0.68 14.76
N TRP A 159 -4.27 -0.38 13.67
CA TRP A 159 -3.66 -0.24 12.35
C TRP A 159 -2.56 0.84 12.36
N TYR A 160 -2.82 2.00 12.94
CA TYR A 160 -1.82 3.07 13.05
C TYR A 160 -0.61 2.63 13.87
N LYS A 161 -0.81 1.94 15.01
CA LYS A 161 0.30 1.34 15.76
C LYS A 161 1.13 0.36 14.93
N ASN A 162 0.50 -0.42 14.05
CA ASN A 162 1.21 -1.30 13.13
C ASN A 162 2.04 -0.50 12.10
N MET A 163 1.53 0.62 11.59
CA MET A 163 2.29 1.51 10.70
C MET A 163 3.51 2.11 11.41
N CYS A 164 3.38 2.52 12.68
CA CYS A 164 4.50 2.97 13.51
C CYS A 164 5.56 1.87 13.67
N SER A 165 5.12 0.66 14.04
CA SER A 165 6.03 -0.48 14.20
C SER A 165 6.74 -0.82 12.88
N LEU A 166 6.03 -0.77 11.75
CA LEU A 166 6.62 -1.03 10.44
C LEU A 166 7.72 -0.04 10.09
N GLU A 167 7.47 1.26 10.28
CA GLU A 167 8.47 2.30 10.03
C GLU A 167 9.74 2.07 10.88
N GLU A 168 9.56 1.76 12.18
CA GLU A 168 10.68 1.47 13.08
C GLU A 168 11.47 0.23 12.65
N MET A 169 10.79 -0.84 12.22
CA MET A 169 11.43 -2.05 11.73
C MET A 169 12.25 -1.79 10.47
N LEU A 170 11.73 -0.97 9.55
CA LEU A 170 12.45 -0.60 8.34
C LEU A 170 13.67 0.28 8.66
N LYS A 171 13.55 1.24 9.58
CA LYS A 171 14.70 2.06 10.02
C LYS A 171 15.80 1.24 10.68
N LYS A 172 15.45 0.25 11.52
CA LYS A 172 16.42 -0.65 12.16
C LYS A 172 17.10 -1.59 11.16
N GLY A 173 16.36 -2.10 10.18
CA GLY A 173 16.91 -2.96 9.13
C GLY A 173 17.87 -2.25 8.16
N VAL A 174 17.77 -0.93 8.01
CA VAL A 174 18.68 -0.12 7.19
C VAL A 174 20.04 0.10 7.85
N GLN A 175 20.16 -0.03 9.19
CA GLN A 175 21.44 0.12 9.90
C GLN A 175 22.34 -1.14 9.86
N THR A 176 21.89 -2.24 9.25
CA THR A 176 22.62 -3.52 9.19
C THR A 176 23.13 -3.88 7.79
N LEU A 177 23.12 -2.93 6.86
CA LEU A 177 23.71 -3.00 5.52
C LEU A 177 24.78 -1.92 5.38
#